data_AF-A0ABD1VN32-F1
#
_entry.id   AF-A0ABD1VN32-F1
#
_cell.length_a   1.000
_cell.length_b   1.000
_cell.length_c   1.000
_cell.angle_alpha   90.00
_cell.angle_beta   90.00
_cell.angle_gamma   90.00
#
_symmetry.space_group_name_H-M   'P 1'
#
loop_
_entity.id
_entity.type
_entity.pdbx_description
1 polymer ?
#
loop_
_entity_poly.entity_id
_entity_poly.type
_entity_poly.pdbx_seq_one_letter_code
_entity_poly.pdbx_strand_id
1 'polypeptide(L)'
;MVALMEELGFRVIVVVRAKAVSNLNIFANMINSWNVFVAAHGAGLTNELFLPDGVVMVQVDLIGLEWAGATYYGNPARAMRVHYLQYQIEPDESSLLKIFGRNHTVITDPRSIDDPLGKEAYLNGQNVRINLARFRETLVA
;
A
#
# COMPACT_ATOMS: atom_id res chain seq x y z
N MET A 1 2.35 -9.04 -9.06
CA MET A 1 2.35 -7.57 -9.22
C MET A 1 3.41 -7.12 -10.22
N VAL A 2 4.71 -7.34 -9.96
CA VAL A 2 5.80 -6.92 -10.87
C VAL A 2 5.56 -7.37 -12.31
N ALA A 3 5.39 -8.68 -12.56
CA ALA A 3 5.14 -9.19 -13.90
C ALA A 3 3.90 -8.58 -14.60
N LEU A 4 2.84 -8.29 -13.84
CA LEU A 4 1.65 -7.62 -14.38
C LEU A 4 1.95 -6.17 -14.78
N MET A 5 2.69 -5.43 -13.96
CA MET A 5 3.09 -4.06 -14.27
C MET A 5 4.02 -4.03 -15.49
N GLU A 6 4.96 -4.97 -15.60
CA GLU A 6 5.83 -5.11 -16.77
C GLU A 6 5.03 -5.44 -18.04
N GLU A 7 4.03 -6.33 -17.94
CA GLU A 7 3.10 -6.65 -19.04
C GLU A 7 2.30 -5.42 -19.50
N LEU A 8 1.94 -4.53 -18.58
CA LEU A 8 1.29 -3.25 -18.87
C LEU A 8 2.25 -2.20 -19.45
N GLY A 9 3.54 -2.52 -19.60
CA GLY A 9 4.54 -1.63 -20.19
C GLY A 9 5.29 -0.75 -19.18
N PHE A 10 5.09 -0.94 -17.88
CA PHE A 10 5.86 -0.20 -16.88
C PHE A 10 7.27 -0.76 -16.73
N ARG A 11 8.25 0.13 -16.60
CA ARG A 11 9.57 -0.24 -16.07
C ARG A 11 9.48 -0.32 -14.54
N VAL A 12 9.59 -1.51 -13.99
CA VAL A 12 9.40 -1.74 -12.55
C VAL A 12 10.73 -1.72 -11.79
N ILE A 13 10.78 -0.96 -10.70
CA ILE A 13 11.89 -0.97 -9.74
C ILE A 13 11.34 -1.45 -8.39
N VAL A 14 11.86 -2.57 -7.89
CA VAL A 14 11.48 -3.11 -6.58
C VAL A 14 12.46 -2.62 -5.53
N VAL A 15 11.97 -1.88 -4.55
CA VAL A 15 12.76 -1.44 -3.40
C VAL A 15 12.56 -2.40 -2.23
N VAL A 16 13.65 -3.06 -1.82
CA VAL A 16 13.65 -3.97 -0.66
C VAL A 16 14.47 -3.35 0.48
N ARG A 17 13.94 -3.45 1.71
CA ARG A 17 14.45 -2.87 2.97
C ARG A 17 15.96 -3.02 3.23
N ALA A 18 16.62 -4.02 2.62
CA ALA A 18 18.02 -4.35 2.90
C ALA A 18 19.06 -3.66 1.98
N LYS A 19 18.64 -2.97 0.90
CA LYS A 19 19.58 -2.35 -0.06
C LYS A 19 19.30 -0.87 -0.38
N ALA A 20 18.17 -0.35 0.07
CA ALA A 20 17.86 1.06 0.09
C ALA A 20 17.96 1.48 1.56
N VAL A 21 18.96 2.20 2.06
CA VAL A 21 19.65 3.34 1.47
C VAL A 21 20.83 3.69 2.38
N SER A 22 22.09 3.51 1.96
CA SER A 22 23.20 4.13 2.70
C SER A 22 23.35 5.63 2.38
N ASN A 23 22.70 6.11 1.32
CA ASN A 23 22.74 7.50 0.86
C ASN A 23 21.36 8.03 0.44
N LEU A 24 20.75 8.85 1.31
CA LEU A 24 19.40 9.38 1.15
C LEU A 24 19.21 10.15 -0.16
N ASN A 25 20.21 10.91 -0.62
CA ASN A 25 20.11 11.70 -1.84
C ASN A 25 19.94 10.81 -3.09
N ILE A 26 20.69 9.70 -3.16
CA ILE A 26 20.56 8.75 -4.28
C ILE A 26 19.16 8.17 -4.31
N PHE A 27 18.62 7.80 -3.15
CA PHE A 27 17.30 7.21 -3.05
C PHE A 27 16.16 8.19 -3.34
N ALA A 28 16.24 9.40 -2.78
CA ALA A 28 15.30 10.47 -3.05
C ALA A 28 15.27 10.80 -4.56
N ASN A 29 16.43 10.96 -5.20
CA ASN A 29 16.52 11.21 -6.64
C ASN A 29 15.93 10.05 -7.46
N MET A 30 16.12 8.81 -7.02
CA MET A 30 15.52 7.65 -7.69
C MET A 30 14.00 7.69 -7.59
N ILE A 31 13.42 7.91 -6.40
CA ILE A 31 11.96 8.00 -6.22
C ILE A 31 11.40 9.19 -7.00
N ASN A 32 12.11 10.32 -7.00
CA ASN A 32 11.68 11.53 -7.68
C ASN A 32 11.59 11.35 -9.22
N SER A 33 12.23 10.32 -9.77
CA SER A 33 12.16 9.98 -11.19
C SER A 33 10.95 9.11 -11.58
N TRP A 34 10.13 8.68 -10.62
CA TRP A 34 9.01 7.76 -10.87
C TRP A 34 7.73 8.49 -11.25
N ASN A 35 6.96 7.88 -12.15
CA ASN A 35 5.62 8.36 -12.52
C ASN A 35 4.49 7.65 -11.75
N VAL A 36 4.79 6.46 -11.23
CA VAL A 36 3.87 5.65 -10.42
C VAL A 36 4.62 5.08 -9.24
N PHE A 37 4.07 5.26 -8.03
CA PHE A 37 4.60 4.71 -6.79
C PHE A 37 3.56 3.77 -6.16
N VAL A 38 3.95 2.51 -5.91
CA VAL A 38 3.05 1.52 -5.31
C VAL A 38 3.64 1.03 -3.99
N ALA A 39 2.88 1.16 -2.90
CA ALA A 39 3.32 0.76 -1.58
C ALA A 39 2.12 0.39 -0.67
N ALA A 40 2.41 -0.27 0.45
CA ALA A 40 1.41 -0.65 1.46
C ALA A 40 1.76 -0.03 2.82
N HIS A 41 0.79 0.02 3.75
CA HIS A 41 1.03 0.45 5.13
C HIS A 41 2.14 -0.40 5.76
N GLY A 42 3.14 0.24 6.39
CA GLY A 42 4.32 -0.43 6.94
C GLY A 42 5.40 -0.84 5.91
N ALA A 43 5.13 -0.70 4.61
CA ALA A 43 6.03 -1.09 3.51
C ALA A 43 6.38 0.10 2.60
N GLY A 44 6.98 1.15 3.19
CA GLY A 44 7.65 2.21 2.43
C GLY A 44 6.77 3.37 1.96
N LEU A 45 5.49 3.45 2.34
CA LEU A 45 4.60 4.56 1.96
C LEU A 45 5.12 5.95 2.34
N THR A 46 5.84 6.09 3.47
CA THR A 46 6.45 7.38 3.88
C THR A 46 7.45 7.94 2.85
N ASN A 47 7.94 7.12 1.91
CA ASN A 47 8.77 7.60 0.81
C ASN A 47 8.00 8.49 -0.19
N GLU A 48 6.68 8.62 -0.04
CA GLU A 48 5.86 9.58 -0.79
C GLU A 48 6.37 11.02 -0.71
N LEU A 49 7.08 11.36 0.37
CA LEU A 49 7.68 12.68 0.59
C LEU A 49 8.72 13.07 -0.48
N PHE A 50 9.23 12.09 -1.24
CA PHE A 50 10.19 12.32 -2.32
C PHE A 50 9.53 12.40 -3.71
N LEU A 51 8.21 12.15 -3.81
CA LEU A 51 7.49 12.16 -5.07
C LEU A 51 7.27 13.62 -5.54
N PRO A 52 7.46 13.91 -6.84
CA PRO A 52 7.10 15.20 -7.40
C PRO A 52 5.58 15.34 -7.59
N ASP A 53 5.17 16.58 -7.83
CA ASP A 53 3.81 16.95 -8.23
C ASP A 53 3.33 16.15 -9.46
N GLY A 54 2.07 15.71 -9.44
CA GLY A 54 1.44 14.99 -10.54
C GLY A 54 1.81 13.50 -10.64
N VAL A 55 2.61 12.95 -9.72
CA VAL A 55 2.88 11.50 -9.69
C VAL A 55 1.67 10.74 -9.17
N VAL A 56 1.44 9.53 -9.68
CA VAL A 56 0.40 8.63 -9.18
C VAL A 56 0.95 7.81 -8.02
N MET A 57 0.29 7.84 -6.87
CA MET A 57 0.57 6.93 -5.77
C MET A 57 -0.59 5.95 -5.59
N VAL A 58 -0.31 4.66 -5.71
CA VAL A 58 -1.24 3.58 -5.42
C VAL A 58 -0.90 3.00 -4.04
N GLN A 59 -1.79 3.22 -3.08
CA GLN A 59 -1.70 2.57 -1.78
C GLN A 59 -2.47 1.24 -1.79
N VAL A 60 -1.78 0.15 -1.46
CA VAL A 60 -2.44 -1.11 -1.07
C VAL A 60 -2.94 -0.94 0.35
N ASP A 61 -4.26 -0.83 0.50
CA ASP A 61 -4.92 -0.55 1.76
C ASP A 61 -5.35 -1.85 2.44
N LEU A 62 -4.89 -2.04 3.68
CA LEU A 62 -5.08 -3.27 4.44
C LEU A 62 -6.35 -3.19 5.28
N ILE A 63 -6.95 -4.34 5.59
CA ILE A 63 -8.13 -4.41 6.47
C ILE A 63 -7.79 -3.74 7.81
N GLY A 64 -8.68 -2.88 8.29
CA GLY A 64 -8.58 -2.22 9.60
C GLY A 64 -7.59 -1.05 9.65
N LEU A 65 -6.94 -0.72 8.53
CA LEU A 65 -5.99 0.39 8.44
C LEU A 65 -6.47 1.53 7.53
N GLU A 66 -7.71 1.49 7.03
CA GLU A 66 -8.20 2.43 6.01
C GLU A 66 -8.13 3.89 6.49
N TRP A 67 -8.60 4.15 7.72
CA TRP A 67 -8.53 5.48 8.31
C TRP A 67 -7.08 5.95 8.50
N ALA A 68 -6.21 5.07 8.99
CA ALA A 68 -4.80 5.39 9.21
C ALA A 68 -4.09 5.65 7.88
N GLY A 69 -4.35 4.82 6.87
CA GLY A 69 -3.84 4.97 5.52
C GLY A 69 -4.24 6.29 4.87
N ALA A 70 -5.54 6.62 4.93
CA ALA A 70 -6.04 7.89 4.42
C ALA A 70 -5.46 9.09 5.19
N THR A 71 -5.38 9.02 6.52
CA THR A 71 -4.92 10.12 7.36
C THR A 71 -3.41 10.37 7.22
N TYR A 72 -2.62 9.31 7.22
CA TYR A 72 -1.16 9.42 7.25
C TYR A 72 -0.50 9.49 5.88
N TYR A 73 -1.18 9.05 4.81
CA TYR A 73 -0.60 9.03 3.46
C TYR A 73 -1.53 9.65 2.42
N GLY A 74 -2.80 9.25 2.38
CA GLY A 74 -3.74 9.78 1.38
C GLY A 74 -3.95 11.29 1.45
N ASN A 75 -4.10 11.86 2.65
CA ASN A 75 -4.29 13.29 2.85
C ASN A 75 -2.98 14.07 2.55
N PRO A 76 -1.80 13.67 3.07
CA PRO A 76 -0.53 14.24 2.67
C PRO A 76 -0.26 14.19 1.17
N ALA A 77 -0.45 13.04 0.52
CA ALA A 77 -0.26 12.89 -0.93
C ALA A 77 -1.07 13.94 -1.71
N ARG A 78 -2.36 14.10 -1.38
CA ARG A 78 -3.20 15.13 -2.01
C ARG A 78 -2.69 16.55 -1.74
N ALA A 79 -2.25 16.84 -0.52
CA ALA A 79 -1.69 18.15 -0.18
C ALA A 79 -0.37 18.43 -0.94
N MET A 80 0.41 17.39 -1.23
CA MET A 80 1.61 17.43 -2.07
C MET A 80 1.31 17.39 -3.57
N ARG A 81 0.02 17.39 -3.96
CA ARG A 81 -0.45 17.30 -5.36
C ARG A 81 -0.05 15.99 -6.07
N VAL A 82 0.13 14.92 -5.30
CA VAL A 82 0.26 13.55 -5.79
C VAL A 82 -1.14 13.00 -6.06
N HIS A 83 -1.34 12.34 -7.19
CA HIS A 83 -2.58 11.66 -7.56
C HIS A 83 -2.70 10.35 -6.77
N TYR A 84 -3.45 10.40 -5.69
CA TYR A 84 -3.61 9.27 -4.78
C TYR A 84 -4.74 8.33 -5.21
N LEU A 85 -4.40 7.05 -5.38
CA LEU A 85 -5.29 5.94 -5.67
C LEU A 85 -5.21 4.90 -4.54
N GLN A 86 -6.36 4.30 -4.22
CA GLN A 86 -6.47 3.23 -3.23
C GLN A 86 -6.78 1.91 -3.91
N TYR A 87 -5.96 0.90 -3.64
CA TYR A 87 -6.29 -0.50 -3.85
C TYR A 87 -6.70 -1.11 -2.50
N GLN A 88 -7.99 -1.03 -2.17
CA GLN A 88 -8.52 -1.66 -0.97
C GLN A 88 -8.61 -3.17 -1.17
N ILE A 89 -7.92 -3.93 -0.32
CA ILE A 89 -7.95 -5.38 -0.41
C ILE A 89 -9.32 -5.93 0.01
N GLU A 90 -9.70 -7.05 -0.58
CA GLU A 90 -10.82 -7.85 -0.10
C GLU A 90 -10.36 -8.85 0.98
N PRO A 91 -11.28 -9.34 1.83
CA PRO A 91 -10.97 -10.38 2.80
C PRO A 91 -10.23 -11.59 2.21
N ASP A 92 -10.58 -12.00 0.99
CA ASP A 92 -9.95 -13.15 0.30
C ASP A 92 -8.47 -12.94 -0.04
N GLU A 93 -8.01 -11.69 -0.06
CA GLU A 93 -6.62 -11.33 -0.30
C GLU A 93 -5.81 -11.28 1.00
N SER A 94 -6.46 -11.29 2.17
CA SER A 94 -5.80 -11.18 3.48
C SER A 94 -5.60 -12.53 4.14
N SER A 95 -4.44 -12.74 4.77
CA SER A 95 -4.19 -13.91 5.61
C SER A 95 -5.15 -14.00 6.80
N LEU A 96 -5.71 -12.88 7.25
CA LEU A 96 -6.65 -12.82 8.38
C LEU A 96 -7.90 -13.66 8.13
N LEU A 97 -8.37 -13.75 6.89
CA LEU A 97 -9.54 -14.55 6.55
C LEU A 97 -9.33 -16.03 6.90
N LYS A 98 -8.14 -16.57 6.64
CA LYS A 98 -7.80 -17.96 6.97
C LYS A 98 -7.63 -18.18 8.47
N ILE A 99 -7.13 -17.18 9.20
CA ILE A 99 -6.85 -17.26 10.63
C ILE A 99 -8.14 -17.18 11.44
N PHE A 100 -9.01 -16.22 11.13
CA PHE A 100 -10.18 -15.89 11.93
C PHE A 100 -11.49 -16.42 11.32
N GLY A 101 -11.54 -16.64 10.00
CA GLY A 101 -12.76 -16.99 9.29
C GLY A 101 -13.57 -15.76 8.87
N ARG A 102 -14.42 -15.94 7.84
CA ARG A 102 -15.15 -14.85 7.17
C ARG A 102 -16.10 -14.06 8.07
N ASN A 103 -16.68 -14.71 9.07
CA ASN A 103 -17.70 -14.12 9.93
C ASN A 103 -17.14 -13.54 11.23
N HIS A 104 -15.82 -13.62 11.44
CA HIS A 104 -15.20 -13.10 12.65
C HIS A 104 -15.14 -11.56 12.60
N THR A 105 -15.28 -10.91 13.76
CA THR A 105 -15.30 -9.45 13.90
C THR A 105 -14.06 -8.77 13.32
N VAL A 106 -12.90 -9.42 13.43
CA VAL A 106 -11.65 -8.96 12.78
C VAL A 106 -11.80 -8.70 11.27
N ILE A 107 -12.71 -9.41 10.59
CA ILE A 107 -13.01 -9.25 9.16
C ILE A 107 -14.25 -8.37 8.95
N THR A 108 -15.32 -8.60 9.72
CA THR A 108 -16.63 -8.01 9.46
C THR A 108 -16.82 -6.62 10.08
N ASP A 109 -16.12 -6.32 11.17
CA ASP A 109 -16.13 -5.00 11.81
C ASP A 109 -14.76 -4.65 12.41
N PRO A 110 -13.75 -4.35 11.57
CA PRO A 110 -12.39 -4.12 12.04
C PRO A 110 -12.24 -2.97 13.04
N ARG A 111 -13.17 -2.00 12.99
CA ARG A 111 -13.12 -0.78 13.82
C ARG A 111 -13.59 -1.00 15.26
N SER A 112 -14.26 -2.13 15.55
CA SER A 112 -14.64 -2.48 16.93
C SER A 112 -13.58 -3.25 17.69
N ILE A 113 -12.49 -3.65 17.02
CA ILE A 113 -11.37 -4.33 17.66
C ILE A 113 -10.55 -3.33 18.47
N ASP A 114 -10.24 -3.68 19.73
CA ASP A 114 -9.42 -2.84 20.59
C ASP A 114 -8.01 -2.60 20.04
N ASP A 115 -7.39 -1.47 20.38
CA ASP A 115 -6.10 -1.05 19.84
C ASP A 115 -4.98 -2.09 20.00
N PRO A 116 -4.76 -2.73 21.17
CA PRO A 116 -3.74 -3.77 21.29
C PRO A 116 -3.94 -4.94 20.34
N LEU A 117 -5.17 -5.46 20.24
CA LEU A 117 -5.50 -6.59 19.37
C LEU A 117 -5.50 -6.18 17.89
N GLY A 118 -6.03 -5.00 17.59
CA GLY A 118 -6.09 -4.42 16.24
C GLY A 118 -4.70 -4.17 15.68
N LYS A 119 -3.76 -3.66 16.50
CA LYS A 119 -2.36 -3.53 16.10
C LYS A 119 -1.75 -4.88 15.76
N GLU A 120 -1.98 -5.90 16.58
CA GLU A 120 -1.41 -7.22 16.31
C GLU A 120 -2.02 -7.87 15.06
N ALA A 121 -3.34 -7.77 14.89
CA ALA A 121 -4.03 -8.33 13.73
C ALA A 121 -3.70 -7.58 12.43
N TYR A 122 -3.92 -6.26 12.41
CA TYR A 122 -3.94 -5.48 11.17
C TYR A 122 -2.58 -4.95 10.76
N LEU A 123 -1.74 -4.55 11.72
CA LEU A 123 -0.43 -3.96 11.44
C LEU A 123 0.69 -5.00 11.40
N ASN A 124 0.70 -5.95 12.35
CA ASN A 124 1.79 -6.91 12.47
C ASN A 124 1.50 -8.26 11.80
N GLY A 125 0.26 -8.75 11.89
CA GLY A 125 -0.12 -10.13 11.54
C GLY A 125 -0.73 -10.31 10.15
N GLN A 126 -0.96 -9.23 9.41
CA GLN A 126 -1.65 -9.25 8.12
C GLN A 126 -0.67 -9.37 6.96
N ASN A 127 -0.75 -10.48 6.23
CA ASN A 127 -0.09 -10.68 4.94
C ASN A 127 -1.12 -10.61 3.83
N VAL A 128 -0.71 -10.15 2.66
CA VAL A 128 -1.60 -9.95 1.51
C VAL A 128 -1.15 -10.75 0.30
N ARG A 129 -2.13 -11.36 -0.37
CA ARG A 129 -2.00 -11.92 -1.71
C ARG A 129 -2.91 -11.16 -2.66
N ILE A 130 -2.33 -10.22 -3.39
CA ILE A 130 -3.06 -9.33 -4.30
C ILE A 130 -3.74 -10.09 -5.43
N ASN A 131 -5.02 -9.80 -5.63
CA ASN A 131 -5.80 -10.19 -6.79
C ASN A 131 -5.35 -9.36 -8.00
N LEU A 132 -4.64 -9.99 -8.92
CA LEU A 132 -4.04 -9.32 -10.08
C LEU A 132 -5.07 -8.78 -11.08
N ALA A 133 -6.29 -9.33 -11.13
CA ALA A 133 -7.34 -8.82 -12.02
C ALA A 133 -7.86 -7.46 -11.53
N ARG A 134 -8.25 -7.38 -10.25
CA ARG A 134 -8.68 -6.13 -9.61
C ARG A 134 -7.55 -5.11 -9.57
N PHE A 135 -6.33 -5.56 -9.25
CA PHE A 135 -5.18 -4.65 -9.21
C PHE A 135 -4.84 -4.06 -10.58
N ARG A 136 -5.06 -4.81 -11.67
CA ARG A 136 -4.93 -4.27 -13.04
C ARG A 136 -5.90 -3.11 -13.25
N GLU A 137 -7.16 -3.24 -12.84
CA GLU A 137 -8.17 -2.19 -13.00
C GLU A 137 -7.73 -0.88 -12.33
N THR A 138 -7.09 -0.95 -11.16
CA THR A 138 -6.53 0.23 -10.48
C THR A 138 -5.36 0.86 -11.24
N LEU A 139 -4.53 0.06 -11.91
CA LEU A 139 -3.36 0.57 -12.65
C LEU A 139 -3.70 1.24 -13.98
N VAL A 140 -4.90 0.99 -14.52
CA VAL A 140 -5.34 1.51 -15.82
C VAL A 140 -6.50 2.52 -15.71
N ALA A 141 -6.86 2.88 -14.47
CA ALA A 141 -7.86 3.90 -14.16
C ALA A 141 -7.32 5.31 -14.41
#